data_AF-A0A7J4QUP0-F1
#
_entry.id   AF-A0A7J4QUP0-F1
#
_cell.length_a   1.000
_cell.length_b   1.000
_cell.length_c   1.000
_cell.angle_alpha   90.00
_cell.angle_beta   90.00
_cell.angle_gamma   90.00
#
_symmetry.space_group_name_H-M   'P 1'
#
loop_
_entity.id
_entity.type
_entity.pdbx_description
1 polymer ?
#
loop_
_entity_poly.entity_id
_entity_poly.type
_entity_poly.pdbx_seq_one_letter_code
_entity_poly.pdbx_strand_id
1 'polypeptide(L)'
;MVETNTPVLTLVIKSIESEGVTKLEEEVQELVGTLSMLCSFLSVKDFCSFIFSEKFKQLTMQELEIVFEVGIYSRHEITLQLSASVDGVILNDLIGQNCFENDLVICSTMDDLEAIIVSWLTNF
;
A
#
# COMPACT_ATOMS: atom_id res chain seq x y z
N MET A 1 31.66 0.68 5.92
CA MET A 1 30.49 -0.07 6.41
C MET A 1 29.40 0.16 5.39
N VAL A 2 28.99 -0.87 4.63
CA VAL A 2 27.87 -0.73 3.71
C VAL A 2 26.63 -0.71 4.58
N GLU A 3 26.05 0.47 4.77
CA GLU A 3 24.69 0.57 5.31
C GLU A 3 23.82 -0.22 4.35
N THR A 4 23.28 -1.35 4.81
CA THR A 4 22.38 -2.19 4.03
C THR A 4 21.08 -1.43 3.82
N ASN A 5 21.04 -0.55 2.80
CA ASN A 5 19.84 0.07 2.23
C ASN A 5 18.99 -0.98 1.51
N THR A 6 18.68 -2.07 2.19
CA THR A 6 17.79 -3.09 1.67
C THR A 6 16.37 -2.60 1.89
N PRO A 7 15.49 -2.63 0.87
CA PRO A 7 14.10 -2.29 1.07
C PRO A 7 13.46 -3.19 2.14
N VAL A 8 12.48 -2.64 2.83
CA VAL A 8 11.71 -3.32 3.87
C VAL A 8 10.38 -3.79 3.29
N LEU A 9 9.75 -2.95 2.47
CA LEU A 9 8.42 -3.18 1.93
C LEU A 9 8.41 -3.05 0.42
N THR A 10 7.44 -3.71 -0.20
CA THR A 10 7.09 -3.58 -1.60
C THR A 10 5.63 -3.20 -1.74
N LEU A 11 5.30 -2.43 -2.77
CA LEU A 11 3.94 -2.06 -3.13
C LEU A 11 3.78 -2.21 -4.64
N VAL A 12 2.72 -2.86 -5.06
CA VAL A 12 2.35 -2.94 -6.47
C VAL A 12 0.84 -2.89 -6.62
N ILE A 13 0.35 -2.27 -7.68
CA ILE A 13 -1.06 -2.33 -8.05
C ILE A 13 -1.40 -3.75 -8.47
N LYS A 14 -2.38 -4.33 -7.80
CA LYS A 14 -2.92 -5.66 -8.10
C LYS A 14 -4.10 -5.57 -9.06
N SER A 15 -4.99 -4.61 -8.83
CA SER A 15 -6.12 -4.32 -9.72
C SER A 15 -6.55 -2.86 -9.57
N ILE A 16 -7.12 -2.33 -10.65
CA ILE A 16 -7.78 -1.03 -10.68
C ILE A 16 -9.16 -1.29 -11.27
N GLU A 17 -10.19 -0.95 -10.52
CA GLU A 17 -11.57 -0.94 -11.00
C GLU A 17 -11.99 0.52 -11.20
N SER A 18 -12.50 0.81 -12.38
CA SER A 18 -12.84 2.16 -12.82
C SER A 18 -14.24 2.15 -13.42
N GLU A 19 -15.26 1.93 -12.60
CA GLU A 19 -16.64 2.02 -13.07
C GLU A 19 -16.97 3.47 -13.43
N GLY A 20 -17.03 3.77 -14.73
CA GLY A 20 -17.47 5.09 -15.22
C GLY A 20 -16.38 6.16 -15.37
N VAL A 21 -15.13 5.89 -14.99
CA VAL A 21 -14.03 6.84 -15.20
C VAL A 21 -13.58 6.83 -16.66
N THR A 22 -13.99 7.85 -17.43
CA THR A 22 -13.67 7.94 -18.85
C THR A 22 -12.28 8.50 -19.15
N LYS A 23 -11.68 9.26 -18.21
CA LYS A 23 -10.34 9.83 -18.38
C LYS A 23 -9.73 10.22 -17.04
N LEU A 24 -8.59 9.61 -16.71
CA LEU A 24 -7.74 10.02 -15.59
C LEU A 24 -6.90 11.24 -15.98
N GLU A 25 -6.57 12.07 -14.99
CA GLU A 25 -5.59 13.15 -15.15
C GLU A 25 -4.21 12.56 -15.49
N GLU A 26 -3.41 13.26 -16.31
CA GLU A 26 -2.10 12.77 -16.77
C GLU A 26 -1.17 12.42 -15.59
N GLU A 27 -1.15 13.25 -14.55
CA GLU A 27 -0.36 13.02 -13.33
C GLU A 27 -0.78 11.73 -12.59
N VAL A 28 -2.10 11.44 -12.57
CA VAL A 28 -2.63 10.21 -11.98
C VAL A 28 -2.27 8.99 -12.84
N GLN A 29 -2.31 9.12 -14.17
CA GLN A 29 -1.90 8.04 -15.08
C GLN A 29 -0.42 7.69 -14.93
N GLU A 30 0.45 8.68 -14.79
CA GLU A 30 1.87 8.46 -14.54
C GLU A 30 2.12 7.77 -13.19
N LEU A 31 1.38 8.17 -12.15
CA LEU A 31 1.45 7.53 -10.84
C LEU A 31 0.97 6.08 -10.89
N VAL A 32 -0.16 5.81 -11.54
CA VAL A 32 -0.66 4.45 -11.78
C VAL A 32 0.37 3.62 -12.55
N GLY A 33 0.96 4.16 -13.61
CA GLY A 33 2.02 3.49 -14.37
C GLY A 33 3.22 3.13 -13.50
N THR A 34 3.62 4.03 -12.60
CA THR A 34 4.70 3.81 -11.64
C THR A 34 4.34 2.72 -10.64
N LEU A 35 3.15 2.78 -10.04
CA LEU A 35 2.68 1.81 -9.05
C LEU A 35 2.27 0.46 -9.65
N SER A 36 2.08 0.39 -10.97
CA SER A 36 1.93 -0.87 -11.72
C SER A 36 3.26 -1.61 -11.84
N MET A 37 4.38 -0.90 -11.66
CA MET A 37 5.69 -1.52 -11.43
C MET A 37 5.89 -1.72 -9.93
N LEU A 38 6.62 -2.76 -9.56
CA LEU A 38 6.90 -3.06 -8.16
C LEU A 38 7.73 -1.93 -7.54
N CYS A 39 7.10 -1.14 -6.66
CA CYS A 39 7.75 -0.09 -5.89
C CYS A 39 8.31 -0.68 -4.59
N SER A 40 9.53 -0.27 -4.22
CA SER A 40 10.20 -0.74 -3.00
C SER A 40 10.49 0.44 -2.07
N PHE A 41 10.25 0.25 -0.77
CA PHE A 41 10.42 1.27 0.26
C PHE A 41 11.54 0.87 1.23
N LEU A 42 12.43 1.82 1.54
CA LEU A 42 13.56 1.60 2.45
C LEU A 42 13.16 1.59 3.93
N SER A 43 12.01 2.16 4.27
CA SER A 43 11.48 2.16 5.63
C SER A 43 9.96 2.13 5.65
N VAL A 44 9.38 1.67 6.77
CA VAL A 44 7.94 1.75 7.02
C VAL A 44 7.46 3.20 6.98
N LYS A 45 8.28 4.13 7.46
CA LYS A 45 7.99 5.55 7.45
C LYS A 45 7.87 6.11 6.03
N ASP A 46 8.77 5.72 5.11
CA ASP A 46 8.70 6.15 3.72
C ASP A 46 7.43 5.63 3.04
N PHE A 47 7.08 4.36 3.32
CA PHE A 47 5.84 3.76 2.86
C PHE A 47 4.61 4.52 3.37
N CYS A 48 4.50 4.76 4.68
CA CYS A 48 3.37 5.48 5.26
C CYS A 48 3.30 6.93 4.75
N SER A 49 4.45 7.61 4.64
CA SER A 49 4.52 8.95 4.08
C SER A 49 4.04 9.01 2.63
N PHE A 50 4.32 7.97 1.84
CA PHE A 50 3.83 7.84 0.48
C PHE A 50 2.31 7.64 0.44
N ILE A 51 1.75 6.70 1.22
CA ILE A 51 0.31 6.43 1.27
C ILE A 51 -0.50 7.66 1.72
N PHE A 52 0.05 8.48 2.62
CA PHE A 52 -0.60 9.73 3.08
C PHE A 52 -0.20 10.98 2.28
N SER A 53 0.61 10.83 1.24
CA SER A 53 1.06 11.94 0.40
C SER A 53 -0.08 12.55 -0.42
N GLU A 54 0.09 13.80 -0.84
CA GLU A 54 -0.88 14.46 -1.74
C GLU A 54 -1.05 13.70 -3.06
N LYS A 55 0.02 13.12 -3.60
CA LYS A 55 -0.02 12.32 -4.84
C LYS A 55 -0.91 11.09 -4.70
N PHE A 56 -0.78 10.37 -3.58
CA PHE A 56 -1.60 9.21 -3.33
C PHE A 56 -3.05 9.59 -3.03
N LYS A 57 -3.29 10.74 -2.37
CA LYS A 57 -4.64 11.28 -2.20
C LYS A 57 -5.30 11.65 -3.52
N GLN A 58 -4.57 12.28 -4.44
CA GLN A 58 -5.10 12.57 -5.78
C GLN A 58 -5.56 11.29 -6.49
N LEU A 59 -4.85 10.18 -6.28
CA LEU A 59 -5.20 8.87 -6.80
C LEU A 59 -6.49 8.32 -6.17
N THR A 60 -6.65 8.41 -4.84
CA THR A 60 -7.86 7.93 -4.14
C THR A 60 -9.07 8.84 -4.28
N MET A 61 -8.87 10.11 -4.69
CA MET A 61 -9.94 11.06 -4.99
C MET A 61 -10.56 10.85 -6.37
N GLN A 62 -9.89 10.13 -7.27
CA GLN A 62 -10.55 9.62 -8.46
C GLN A 62 -11.54 8.53 -8.01
N GLU A 63 -12.70 8.42 -8.66
CA GLU A 63 -13.68 7.34 -8.42
C GLU A 63 -13.13 5.98 -8.92
N LEU A 64 -11.96 5.59 -8.41
CA LEU A 64 -11.22 4.38 -8.70
C LEU A 64 -11.16 3.54 -7.43
N GLU A 65 -11.51 2.27 -7.55
CA GLU A 65 -11.20 1.28 -6.53
C GLU A 65 -9.86 0.64 -6.88
N ILE A 66 -8.82 1.03 -6.16
CA ILE A 66 -7.48 0.51 -6.39
C ILE A 66 -7.10 -0.43 -5.27
N VAL A 67 -6.76 -1.65 -5.68
CA VAL A 67 -6.26 -2.69 -4.80
C VAL A 67 -4.77 -2.83 -5.05
N PHE A 68 -4.01 -2.64 -3.99
CA PHE A 68 -2.58 -2.82 -3.96
C PHE A 68 -2.21 -4.09 -3.21
N GLU A 69 -1.05 -4.63 -3.55
CA GLU A 69 -0.38 -5.70 -2.82
C GLU A 69 0.82 -5.11 -2.12
N VAL A 70 0.89 -5.30 -0.80
CA VAL A 70 1.98 -4.87 0.08
C VAL A 70 2.75 -6.10 0.51
N GLY A 71 3.99 -6.26 0.07
CA GLY A 71 4.82 -7.42 0.41
C GLY A 71 6.00 -7.08 1.31
N ILE A 72 6.44 -8.04 2.13
CA ILE A 72 7.72 -7.92 2.86
C ILE A 72 8.85 -8.18 1.87
N TYR A 73 9.80 -7.24 1.73
CA TYR A 73 10.87 -7.37 0.74
C TYR A 73 11.76 -8.59 0.99
N SER A 74 12.02 -8.96 2.24
CA SER A 74 12.81 -10.15 2.58
C SER A 74 12.01 -11.46 2.45
N ARG A 75 10.67 -11.39 2.37
CA ARG A 75 9.76 -12.55 2.35
C ARG A 75 8.58 -12.27 1.43
N HIS A 76 8.80 -12.45 0.14
CA HIS A 76 7.80 -12.19 -0.90
C HIS A 76 6.55 -13.08 -0.83
N GLU A 77 6.57 -14.16 -0.05
CA GLU A 77 5.40 -15.00 0.20
C GLU A 77 4.41 -14.36 1.18
N ILE A 78 4.86 -13.34 1.93
CA ILE A 78 4.06 -12.65 2.94
C ILE A 78 3.59 -11.32 2.35
N THR A 79 2.31 -11.25 2.05
CA THR A 79 1.69 -10.11 1.37
C THR A 79 0.35 -9.74 2.00
N LEU A 80 0.14 -8.45 2.21
CA LEU A 80 -1.15 -7.87 2.56
C LEU A 80 -1.78 -7.26 1.32
N GLN A 81 -3.11 -7.14 1.34
CA GLN A 81 -3.84 -6.36 0.38
C GLN A 81 -4.15 -4.99 0.98
N LEU A 82 -3.86 -3.92 0.26
CA LEU A 82 -4.19 -2.56 0.66
C LEU A 82 -5.25 -2.02 -0.32
N SER A 83 -6.43 -1.69 0.19
CA SER A 83 -7.48 -1.01 -0.56
C SER A 83 -7.53 0.44 -0.12
N ALA A 84 -7.34 1.36 -1.05
CA ALA A 84 -7.33 2.79 -0.74
C ALA A 84 -8.59 3.47 -1.28
N SER A 85 -9.20 4.32 -0.46
CA SER A 85 -10.43 5.05 -0.79
C SER A 85 -10.37 6.48 -0.25
N VAL A 86 -11.40 7.29 -0.55
CA VAL A 86 -11.54 8.65 -0.01
C VAL A 86 -11.63 8.66 1.53
N ASP A 87 -12.24 7.63 2.12
CA ASP A 87 -12.49 7.54 3.56
C ASP A 87 -11.30 6.99 4.35
N GLY A 88 -10.27 6.51 3.67
CA GLY A 88 -9.05 5.98 4.28
C GLY A 88 -8.51 4.75 3.59
N VAL A 89 -7.66 4.03 4.32
CA VAL A 89 -6.93 2.87 3.81
C VAL A 89 -7.35 1.64 4.60
N ILE A 90 -7.66 0.57 3.89
CA ILE A 90 -8.04 -0.73 4.45
C ILE A 90 -6.92 -1.71 4.13
N LEU A 91 -6.35 -2.32 5.16
CA LEU A 91 -5.42 -3.44 5.04
C LEU A 91 -6.19 -4.74 5.28
N ASN A 92 -6.18 -5.62 4.29
CA ASN A 92 -6.73 -6.97 4.38
C ASN A 92 -5.59 -7.98 4.41
N ASP A 93 -5.69 -8.95 5.32
CA ASP A 93 -4.86 -10.13 5.26
C ASP A 93 -5.36 -11.05 4.14
N LEU A 94 -4.44 -11.61 3.36
CA LEU A 94 -4.80 -12.60 2.37
C LEU A 94 -4.83 -13.98 3.04
N ILE A 95 -5.92 -14.71 2.78
CA ILE A 95 -6.28 -15.98 3.42
C ILE A 95 -5.06 -16.87 3.68
N GLY A 96 -4.85 -17.22 4.96
CA GLY A 96 -3.87 -18.22 5.39
C GLY A 96 -2.58 -17.67 5.98
N GLN A 97 -2.41 -16.35 6.11
CA GLN A 97 -1.23 -15.74 6.73
C GLN A 97 -1.41 -15.35 8.20
N ASN A 98 -2.65 -15.17 8.68
CA ASN A 98 -2.97 -14.78 10.07
C ASN A 98 -2.19 -13.54 10.53
N CYS A 99 -2.02 -12.56 9.64
CA CYS A 99 -1.32 -11.32 9.93
C CYS A 99 -2.09 -10.40 10.88
N PHE A 100 -3.44 -10.49 10.90
CA PHE A 100 -4.33 -9.69 11.74
C PHE A 100 -5.41 -10.54 12.43
N GLU A 101 -5.84 -10.17 13.63
CA GLU A 101 -6.86 -10.93 14.39
C GLU A 101 -8.25 -10.99 13.72
N ASN A 102 -8.60 -9.98 12.91
CA ASN A 102 -9.90 -9.87 12.24
C ASN A 102 -9.78 -9.91 10.71
N ASP A 103 -8.63 -10.34 10.17
CA ASP A 103 -8.28 -10.33 8.73
C ASP A 103 -8.38 -8.96 8.03
N LEU A 104 -8.83 -7.91 8.71
CA LEU A 104 -9.07 -6.57 8.18
C LEU A 104 -8.74 -5.52 9.23
N VAL A 105 -8.03 -4.48 8.81
CA VAL A 105 -7.69 -3.32 9.64
C VAL A 105 -7.92 -2.03 8.85
N ILE A 106 -8.69 -1.10 9.42
CA ILE A 106 -8.97 0.21 8.83
C ILE A 106 -8.04 1.24 9.45
N CYS A 107 -7.33 1.98 8.61
CA CYS A 107 -6.37 3.01 9.00
C CYS A 107 -6.85 4.37 8.48
N SER A 108 -7.05 5.32 9.39
CA SER A 108 -7.41 6.70 9.03
C SER A 108 -6.25 7.67 9.22
N THR A 109 -5.19 7.28 9.93
CA THR A 109 -4.02 8.13 10.19
C THR A 109 -2.71 7.44 9.81
N MET A 110 -1.68 8.26 9.58
CA MET A 110 -0.33 7.78 9.27
C MET A 110 0.27 7.00 10.44
N ASP A 111 0.08 7.48 11.68
CA ASP A 111 0.61 6.83 12.87
C ASP A 111 -0.03 5.44 13.10
N ASP A 112 -1.33 5.30 12.82
CA ASP A 112 -2.02 4.02 12.90
C ASP A 112 -1.43 3.02 11.88
N LEU A 113 -1.30 3.45 10.62
CA LEU A 113 -0.75 2.61 9.55
C LEU A 113 0.69 2.18 9.87
N GLU A 114 1.52 3.10 10.38
CA GLU A 114 2.89 2.80 10.77
C GLU A 114 2.93 1.76 11.89
N ALA A 115 2.14 1.95 12.95
CA ALA A 115 2.09 1.00 14.07
C ALA A 115 1.65 -0.41 13.62
N ILE A 116 0.66 -0.49 12.72
CA ILE A 116 0.14 -1.76 12.19
C ILE A 116 1.20 -2.46 11.34
N ILE A 117 1.84 -1.74 10.42
CA ILE A 117 2.87 -2.33 9.54
C ILE A 117 4.11 -2.74 10.34
N VAL A 118 4.52 -1.95 11.35
CA VAL A 118 5.63 -2.33 12.25
C VAL A 118 5.28 -3.59 13.05
N SER A 119 4.05 -3.67 13.58
CA SER A 119 3.57 -4.86 14.29
C SER A 119 3.58 -6.09 13.39
N TRP A 120 3.04 -5.95 12.17
CA TRP A 120 3.04 -7.01 11.16
C TRP A 120 4.45 -7.49 10.81
N LEU A 121 5.39 -6.58 10.56
CA LEU A 121 6.79 -6.92 10.29
C LEU A 121 7.49 -7.62 11.47
N THR A 122 7.07 -7.34 12.71
CA THR A 122 7.65 -7.98 13.91
C THR A 122 7.17 -9.40 14.11
N ASN A 123 6.03 -9.78 13.52
CA ASN A 123 5.51 -11.15 13.58
C ASN A 123 6.28 -12.14 12.68
N PHE A 124 7.26 -11.68 11.90
CA PHE A 124 7.99 -12.47 10.91
C PHE A 124 9.50 -12.26 10.97
#